data_AF-A0A382AWV1-F1
#
_entry.id   AF-A0A382AWV1-F1
#
_cell.length_a   1.000
_cell.length_b   1.000
_cell.length_c   1.000
_cell.angle_alpha   90.00
_cell.angle_beta   90.00
_cell.angle_gamma   90.00
#
_symmetry.space_group_name_H-M   'P 1'
#
loop_
_entity.id
_entity.type
_entity.pdbx_description
1 polymer ?
#
loop_
_entity_poly.entity_id
_entity_poly.type
_entity_poly.pdbx_seq_one_letter_code
_entity_poly.pdbx_strand_id
1 'polypeptide(L)'
;MGEANQPSTDGSDPETIKKWKAIVAEYQKPNVYRASWQVLNSVGAYVGLWVLMYLTRLYAAPWWVTIALALLAGALLVRVFIIFHDCGHGSF
;
A
#
# COMPACT_ATOMS: atom_id res chain seq x y z
N MET A 1 15.75 -53.02 21.01
CA MET A 1 16.27 -52.29 19.84
C MET A 1 15.44 -51.01 19.75
N GLY A 2 16.05 -49.89 20.15
CA GLY A 2 15.38 -48.60 20.22
C GLY A 2 15.39 -47.93 18.86
N GLU A 3 14.21 -47.72 18.29
CA GLU A 3 14.03 -46.75 17.22
C GLU A 3 13.86 -45.38 17.89
N ALA A 4 14.94 -44.62 17.91
CA ALA A 4 14.87 -43.20 18.23
C ALA A 4 14.01 -42.54 17.14
N ASN A 5 12.79 -42.16 17.53
CA ASN A 5 11.85 -41.39 16.73
C ASN A 5 12.54 -40.09 16.29
N GLN A 6 13.05 -40.07 15.05
CA GLN A 6 13.68 -38.88 14.49
C GLN A 6 12.60 -37.81 14.29
N PRO A 7 12.84 -36.55 14.69
CA PRO A 7 11.89 -35.49 14.41
C PRO A 7 11.73 -35.37 12.89
N SER A 8 10.52 -35.62 12.40
CA SER A 8 10.16 -35.46 10.99
C SER A 8 10.46 -34.01 10.58
N THR A 9 11.46 -33.81 9.74
CA THR A 9 11.86 -32.50 9.18
C THR A 9 10.95 -32.08 8.01
N ASP A 10 9.74 -32.62 7.96
CA ASP A 10 8.70 -32.22 7.04
C ASP A 10 7.96 -31.00 7.63
N GLY A 11 7.99 -29.88 6.91
CA GLY A 11 7.31 -28.64 7.28
C GLY A 11 5.78 -28.73 7.38
N SER A 12 5.18 -29.91 7.17
CA SER A 12 3.76 -30.20 7.32
C SER A 12 3.31 -30.53 8.76
N ASP A 13 4.24 -30.67 9.72
CA ASP A 13 3.90 -30.93 11.13
C ASP A 13 2.97 -29.83 11.70
N PRO A 14 1.78 -30.19 12.22
CA PRO A 14 0.80 -29.22 12.74
C PRO A 14 1.35 -28.31 13.85
N GLU A 15 2.24 -28.82 14.70
CA GLU A 15 2.91 -28.04 15.77
C GLU A 15 3.87 -27.00 15.18
N THR A 16 4.64 -27.41 14.17
CA THR A 16 5.52 -26.52 13.40
C THR A 16 4.74 -25.43 12.66
N ILE A 17 3.63 -25.76 11.99
CA ILE A 17 2.74 -24.78 11.34
C ILE A 17 2.19 -23.77 12.36
N LYS A 18 1.79 -24.23 13.55
CA LYS A 18 1.29 -23.36 14.63
C LYS A 18 2.37 -22.41 15.12
N LYS A 19 3.60 -22.88 15.32
CA LYS A 19 4.75 -22.06 15.74
C LYS A 19 5.07 -20.98 14.72
N TRP A 20 5.18 -21.33 13.44
CA TRP A 20 5.43 -20.34 12.39
C TRP A 20 4.29 -19.34 12.25
N LYS A 21 3.03 -19.77 12.30
CA LYS A 21 1.87 -18.86 12.31
C LYS A 21 1.89 -17.89 13.49
N ALA A 22 2.25 -18.35 14.69
CA ALA A 22 2.36 -17.48 15.87
C ALA A 22 3.47 -16.43 15.70
N ILE A 23 4.60 -16.80 15.09
CA ILE A 23 5.69 -15.87 14.78
C ILE A 23 5.24 -14.83 13.74
N VAL A 24 4.57 -15.25 12.66
CA VAL A 24 4.12 -14.33 11.60
C VAL A 24 2.98 -13.42 12.06
N ALA A 25 2.13 -13.87 12.98
CA ALA A 25 1.02 -13.09 13.52
C ALA A 25 1.46 -11.78 14.19
N GLU A 26 2.65 -11.75 14.78
CA GLU A 26 3.19 -10.53 15.40
C GLU A 26 3.54 -9.44 14.36
N TYR A 27 3.88 -9.85 13.14
CA TYR A 27 4.16 -8.96 12.00
C TYR A 27 2.92 -8.55 11.21
N GLN A 28 1.76 -9.16 11.48
CA GLN A 28 0.49 -8.83 10.84
C GLN A 28 -0.25 -7.67 11.52
N LYS A 29 0.36 -6.97 12.49
CA LYS A 29 -0.30 -5.85 13.18
C LYS A 29 -0.49 -4.66 12.22
N PRO A 30 -1.73 -4.34 11.80
CA PRO A 30 -1.96 -3.19 10.95
C PRO A 30 -1.65 -1.91 11.71
N ASN A 31 -0.76 -1.08 11.15
CA ASN A 31 -0.46 0.23 11.71
C ASN A 31 -1.28 1.29 10.98
N VAL A 32 -2.48 1.53 11.49
CA VAL A 32 -3.46 2.50 10.96
C VAL A 32 -2.91 3.92 10.83
N TYR A 33 -1.92 4.30 11.64
CA TYR A 33 -1.28 5.61 11.56
C TYR A 33 -0.37 5.71 10.33
N ARG A 34 0.46 4.69 10.10
CA ARG A 34 1.33 4.61 8.92
C ARG A 34 0.51 4.50 7.64
N ALA A 35 -0.59 3.77 7.69
CA ALA A 35 -1.57 3.65 6.61
C ALA A 35 -2.22 5.01 6.28
N SER A 36 -2.74 5.70 7.29
CA SER A 36 -3.37 7.01 7.13
C SER A 36 -2.38 8.04 6.56
N TRP A 37 -1.11 7.99 6.97
CA TRP A 37 -0.08 8.86 6.40
C TRP A 37 0.20 8.57 4.92
N GLN A 38 0.21 7.31 4.50
CA GLN A 38 0.36 6.95 3.08
C GLN A 38 -0.82 7.43 2.24
N VAL A 39 -2.04 7.32 2.77
CA VAL A 39 -3.25 7.85 2.12
C VAL A 39 -3.14 9.37 2.01
N LEU A 40 -2.86 10.06 3.10
CA LEU A 40 -2.77 11.52 3.13
C LEU A 40 -1.70 12.05 2.18
N ASN A 41 -0.53 11.41 2.12
CA ASN A 41 0.53 11.81 1.19
C ASN A 41 0.12 11.63 -0.27
N SER A 42 -0.59 10.54 -0.61
CA SER A 42 -1.00 10.26 -1.99
C SER A 42 -2.17 11.15 -2.43
N VAL A 43 -3.21 11.26 -1.59
CA VAL A 43 -4.38 12.13 -1.85
C VAL A 43 -3.99 13.60 -1.79
N GLY A 44 -3.16 13.99 -0.82
CA GLY A 44 -2.65 15.35 -0.69
C GLY A 44 -1.82 15.78 -1.90
N ALA A 45 -0.96 14.90 -2.42
CA ALA A 45 -0.21 15.18 -3.65
C ALA A 45 -1.14 15.32 -4.87
N TYR A 46 -2.18 14.49 -4.99
CA TYR A 46 -3.16 14.60 -6.07
C TYR A 46 -3.93 15.93 -6.01
N VAL A 47 -4.43 16.32 -4.83
CA VAL A 47 -5.11 17.61 -4.62
C VAL A 47 -4.15 18.77 -4.91
N GLY A 48 -2.89 18.66 -4.51
CA GLY A 48 -1.85 19.65 -4.81
C GLY A 48 -1.66 19.87 -6.31
N LEU A 49 -1.63 18.80 -7.12
CA LEU A 49 -1.56 18.91 -8.58
C LEU A 49 -2.82 19.54 -9.18
N TRP A 50 -3.99 19.24 -8.62
CA TRP A 50 -5.25 19.88 -9.01
C TRP A 50 -5.22 21.40 -8.82
N VAL A 51 -4.76 21.85 -7.65
CA VAL A 51 -4.57 23.27 -7.35
C VAL A 51 -3.54 23.87 -8.31
N LEU A 52 -2.43 23.17 -8.58
CA LEU A 52 -1.41 23.63 -9.52
C LEU A 52 -1.98 23.82 -10.93
N MET A 53 -2.78 22.86 -11.42
CA MET A 53 -3.46 22.98 -12.71
C MET A 53 -4.40 24.19 -12.74
N TYR A 54 -5.18 24.43 -11.69
CA TYR A 54 -6.02 25.62 -11.59
C TYR A 54 -5.19 26.92 -11.66
N LEU A 55 -4.08 26.99 -10.92
CA LEU A 55 -3.16 28.13 -10.97
C LEU A 55 -2.57 28.33 -12.37
N THR A 56 -2.21 27.25 -13.09
CA THR A 56 -1.71 27.38 -14.46
C THR A 56 -2.72 28.06 -15.38
N ARG A 57 -4.01 27.80 -15.20
CA ARG A 57 -5.08 28.46 -15.97
C ARG A 57 -5.25 29.91 -15.56
N LEU A 58 -5.14 30.22 -14.27
CA LEU A 58 -5.27 31.58 -13.74
C LEU A 58 -4.16 32.51 -14.25
N TYR A 59 -2.92 32.02 -14.33
CA TYR A 59 -1.76 32.79 -14.82
C TYR A 59 -1.57 32.71 -16.34
N ALA A 60 -2.56 32.22 -17.09
CA ALA A 60 -2.50 32.06 -18.55
C ALA A 60 -1.26 31.29 -19.05
N ALA A 61 -0.83 30.27 -18.29
CA ALA A 61 0.28 29.43 -18.67
C ALA A 61 -0.02 28.62 -19.95
N PRO A 62 1.01 28.24 -20.73
CA PRO A 62 0.83 27.43 -21.93
C PRO A 62 0.24 26.07 -21.60
N TRP A 63 -0.66 25.59 -22.47
CA TRP A 63 -1.42 24.35 -22.29
C TRP A 63 -0.57 23.11 -22.04
N TRP A 64 0.65 23.08 -22.57
CA TRP A 64 1.60 21.98 -22.34
C TRP A 64 1.91 21.73 -20.87
N VAL A 65 1.94 22.78 -20.04
CA VAL A 65 2.19 22.66 -18.60
C VAL A 65 1.00 21.98 -17.92
N THR A 66 -0.22 22.41 -18.24
CA THR A 66 -1.44 21.79 -17.71
C THR A 66 -1.56 20.33 -18.15
N ILE A 67 -1.21 20.01 -19.39
CA ILE A 67 -1.21 18.63 -19.91
C ILE A 67 -0.19 17.76 -19.16
N ALA A 68 1.03 18.24 -18.95
CA ALA A 68 2.05 17.50 -18.19
C ALA A 68 1.60 17.25 -16.74
N LEU A 69 1.01 18.25 -16.09
CA LEU A 69 0.44 18.12 -14.75
C LEU A 69 -0.75 17.14 -14.73
N ALA A 70 -1.59 17.12 -15.76
CA ALA A 70 -2.70 16.20 -15.87
C ALA A 70 -2.24 14.74 -16.00
N LEU A 71 -1.17 14.48 -16.75
CA LEU A 71 -0.57 13.13 -16.82
C LEU A 71 -0.04 12.68 -15.46
N LEU A 72 0.65 13.55 -14.74
CA LEU A 72 1.16 13.26 -13.40
C LEU A 72 0.02 13.04 -12.39
N ALA A 73 -1.04 13.84 -12.49
CA ALA A 73 -2.26 13.68 -11.70
C ALA A 73 -2.96 12.35 -12.00
N GLY A 74 -2.98 11.92 -13.27
CA GLY A 74 -3.47 10.61 -13.67
C GLY A 74 -2.71 9.44 -13.02
N ALA A 75 -1.37 9.52 -12.99
CA ALA A 75 -0.55 8.51 -12.30
C ALA A 75 -0.82 8.46 -10.78
N LEU A 76 -0.97 9.63 -10.14
CA LEU A 76 -1.35 9.68 -8.72
C LEU A 76 -2.77 9.18 -8.48
N LEU A 77 -3.70 9.42 -9.39
CA LEU A 77 -5.07 8.92 -9.30
C LEU A 77 -5.11 7.39 -9.32
N VAL A 78 -4.33 6.74 -10.19
CA VAL A 78 -4.18 5.28 -10.22
C VAL A 78 -3.63 4.78 -8.87
N ARG A 79 -2.63 5.46 -8.31
CA ARG A 79 -2.08 5.11 -6.98
C ARG A 79 -3.14 5.23 -5.88
N VAL A 80 -3.92 6.31 -5.87
CA VAL A 80 -5.02 6.50 -4.91
C VAL A 80 -6.06 5.40 -5.06
N PHE A 81 -6.40 5.00 -6.29
CA PHE A 81 -7.33 3.90 -6.57
C PHE A 81 -6.82 2.55 -6.04
N ILE A 82 -5.53 2.23 -6.25
CA ILE A 82 -4.93 0.99 -5.74
C ILE A 82 -5.03 0.94 -4.22
N ILE A 83 -4.69 2.03 -3.52
CA ILE A 83 -4.80 2.11 -2.06
C ILE A 83 -6.25 1.93 -1.62
N PHE A 84 -7.20 2.60 -2.28
CA PHE A 84 -8.62 2.47 -1.95
C PHE A 84 -9.14 1.04 -2.15
N HIS A 85 -8.76 0.38 -3.25
CA HIS A 85 -9.11 -1.00 -3.54
C HIS A 85 -8.55 -1.97 -2.48
N ASP A 86 -7.28 -1.80 -2.12
CA ASP A 86 -6.59 -2.63 -1.12
C ASP A 86 -7.16 -2.42 0.30
N CYS A 87 -7.49 -1.18 0.66
CA CYS A 87 -8.22 -0.86 1.90
C CYS A 87 -9.62 -1.48 1.91
N GLY A 88 -10.34 -1.45 0.78
CA GLY A 88 -11.69 -2.03 0.66
C GLY A 88 -11.71 -3.55 0.84
N HIS A 89 -10.60 -4.23 0.58
CA HIS A 89 -10.41 -5.66 0.82
C HIS A 89 -9.85 -5.98 2.21
N GLY A 90 -9.58 -4.97 3.06
CA GLY A 90 -9.10 -5.15 4.43
C GLY A 90 -7.60 -5.40 4.56
N SER A 91 -6.80 -5.03 3.56
CA SER A 91 -5.33 -5.22 3.55
C SER A 91 -4.55 -4.05 4.17
N PHE A 92 -5.23 -3.15 4.89
CA PHE A 92 -4.66 -1.91 5.44
C PHE A 92 -5.05 -1.65 6.90
#